data_AF-A0A532TDU5-F1
#
_entry.id   AF-A0A532TDU5-F1
#
_cell.length_a   1.000
_cell.length_b   1.000
_cell.length_c   1.000
_cell.angle_alpha   90.00
_cell.angle_beta   90.00
_cell.angle_gamma   90.00
#
_symmetry.space_group_name_H-M   'P 1'
#
loop_
_entity.id
_entity.type
_entity.pdbx_description
1 polymer ?
#
loop_
_entity_poly.entity_id
_entity_poly.type
_entity_poly.pdbx_seq_one_letter_code
_entity_poly.pdbx_strand_id
1 'polypeptide(L)'
;MKFSKIQLGRQGNFILGILLLYFVLFGYICNEYPRYYDVSLKTTLQSPVGQSLIFLYQVLFNPSTFLSFIILFAIMFVVALRESFYEYAIRNSIWYIPVIIIISWIWYWILYGFDASVFYIYFIRVEGYITIATLLCTNLLAAILASVTNEKRKLKREKEMELKI
;
A
#
# COMPACT_ATOMS: atom_id res chain seq x y z
N MET A 1 -14.65 33.14 6.42
CA MET A 1 -14.17 31.76 6.22
C MET A 1 -12.75 31.80 5.68
N LYS A 2 -11.75 31.35 6.44
CA LYS A 2 -10.37 31.24 5.94
C LYS A 2 -10.30 30.01 5.03
N PHE A 3 -10.26 30.22 3.72
CA PHE A 3 -9.87 29.17 2.79
C PHE A 3 -8.47 28.72 3.17
N SER A 4 -8.36 27.48 3.66
CA SER A 4 -7.06 26.88 3.95
C SER A 4 -6.24 26.88 2.66
N LYS A 5 -5.00 27.37 2.72
CA LYS A 5 -4.09 27.30 1.58
C LYS A 5 -3.91 25.83 1.22
N ILE A 6 -4.52 25.39 0.13
CA ILE A 6 -4.36 24.04 -0.40
C ILE A 6 -2.88 23.86 -0.73
N GLN A 7 -2.19 23.04 0.07
CA GLN A 7 -0.78 22.72 -0.15
C GLN A 7 -0.70 21.68 -1.28
N LEU A 8 -0.81 22.16 -2.52
CA LEU A 8 -0.89 21.36 -3.76
C LEU A 8 0.24 20.32 -3.85
N GLY A 9 1.45 20.66 -3.41
CA GLY A 9 2.60 19.76 -3.40
C GLY A 9 2.42 18.51 -2.51
N ARG A 10 1.68 18.63 -1.40
CA ARG A 10 1.41 17.51 -0.49
C ARG A 10 0.33 16.59 -1.02
N GLN A 11 -0.72 17.16 -1.60
CA GLN A 11 -1.77 16.37 -2.25
C GLN A 11 -1.18 15.56 -3.42
N GLY A 12 -0.23 16.15 -4.16
CA GLY A 12 0.49 15.45 -5.23
C GLY A 12 1.27 14.22 -4.74
N ASN A 13 1.95 14.30 -3.58
CA ASN A 13 2.67 13.15 -3.02
C ASN A 13 1.72 12.02 -2.60
N PHE A 14 0.56 12.39 -2.02
CA PHE A 14 -0.47 11.42 -1.65
C PHE A 14 -1.06 10.70 -2.88
N ILE A 15 -1.44 11.47 -3.91
CA ILE A 15 -1.97 10.91 -5.17
C ILE A 15 -0.93 10.01 -5.85
N LEU A 16 0.34 10.42 -5.86
CA LEU A 16 1.42 9.60 -6.42
C LEU A 16 1.56 8.26 -5.69
N GLY A 17 1.48 8.25 -4.36
CA GLY A 17 1.48 7.01 -3.60
C GLY A 17 0.30 6.11 -3.95
N ILE A 18 -0.90 6.67 -4.11
CA ILE A 18 -2.08 5.92 -4.57
C ILE A 18 -1.85 5.31 -5.95
N LEU A 19 -1.29 6.07 -6.90
CA LEU A 19 -0.99 5.58 -8.24
C LEU A 19 0.03 4.45 -8.22
N LEU A 20 1.10 4.57 -7.41
CA LEU A 20 2.09 3.51 -7.24
C LEU A 20 1.46 2.26 -6.63
N LEU A 21 0.61 2.39 -5.61
CA LEU A 21 -0.11 1.26 -5.04
C LEU A 21 -0.99 0.59 -6.12
N TYR A 22 -1.81 1.39 -6.82
CA TYR A 22 -2.77 0.88 -7.80
C TYR A 22 -2.09 0.18 -8.98
N PHE A 23 -1.09 0.81 -9.60
CA PHE A 23 -0.47 0.30 -10.83
C PHE A 23 0.72 -0.62 -10.58
N VAL A 24 1.57 -0.32 -9.59
CA VAL A 24 2.81 -1.08 -9.36
C VAL A 24 2.54 -2.27 -8.45
N LEU A 25 2.02 -2.02 -7.24
CA LEU A 25 1.78 -3.10 -6.28
C LEU A 25 0.66 -4.04 -6.76
N PHE A 26 -0.53 -3.50 -7.04
CA PHE A 26 -1.65 -4.34 -7.45
C PHE A 26 -1.51 -4.83 -8.89
N GLY A 27 -0.85 -4.08 -9.78
CA GLY A 27 -0.49 -4.59 -11.10
C GLY A 27 0.45 -5.81 -11.03
N TYR A 28 1.45 -5.78 -10.14
CA TYR A 28 2.30 -6.93 -9.88
C TYR A 28 1.51 -8.12 -9.33
N ILE A 29 0.71 -7.91 -8.27
CA ILE A 29 -0.11 -8.96 -7.64
C ILE A 29 -1.03 -9.61 -8.68
N CYS A 30 -1.71 -8.82 -9.51
CA CYS A 30 -2.63 -9.37 -10.50
C CYS A 30 -1.92 -10.11 -11.65
N ASN A 31 -0.67 -9.76 -11.96
CA ASN A 31 0.12 -10.46 -12.96
C ASN A 31 0.61 -11.83 -12.47
N GLU A 32 0.95 -11.95 -11.18
CA GLU A 32 1.31 -13.23 -10.55
C GLU A 32 0.12 -14.19 -10.44
N TYR A 33 -1.11 -13.67 -10.52
CA TYR A 33 -2.34 -14.43 -10.39
C TYR A 33 -3.21 -14.35 -11.65
N PRO A 34 -2.79 -14.96 -12.77
CA PRO A 34 -3.58 -14.98 -13.99
C PRO A 34 -4.90 -15.73 -13.76
N ARG A 35 -6.00 -15.21 -14.32
CA ARG A 35 -7.28 -15.95 -14.37
C ARG A 35 -7.06 -17.26 -15.14
N TYR A 36 -7.25 -18.39 -14.46
CA TYR A 36 -7.45 -19.65 -15.17
C TYR A 36 -8.91 -19.74 -15.59
N TYR A 37 -9.18 -19.52 -16.88
CA TYR A 37 -10.48 -19.77 -17.48
C TYR A 37 -10.44 -21.18 -18.08
N ASP A 38 -11.04 -22.14 -17.37
CA ASP A 38 -11.32 -23.44 -17.98
C ASP A 38 -12.51 -23.26 -18.94
N VAL A 39 -12.34 -23.63 -20.20
CA VAL A 39 -13.37 -23.55 -21.24
C VAL A 39 -14.31 -24.78 -21.18
N SER A 40 -13.85 -25.89 -20.58
CA SER A 40 -14.58 -27.16 -20.55
C SER A 40 -15.63 -27.22 -19.44
N LEU A 41 -15.40 -26.50 -18.35
CA LEU A 41 -16.40 -26.16 -17.34
C LEU A 41 -16.73 -24.69 -17.58
N LYS A 42 -17.98 -24.30 -17.89
CA LYS A 42 -18.41 -22.87 -17.90
C LYS A 42 -18.41 -22.26 -16.48
N THR A 43 -17.32 -22.43 -15.76
CA THR A 43 -17.12 -22.08 -14.38
C THR A 43 -15.71 -21.52 -14.29
N THR A 44 -15.59 -20.23 -14.00
CA THR A 44 -14.34 -19.69 -13.48
C THR A 44 -14.03 -20.44 -12.19
N LEU A 45 -13.10 -21.40 -12.24
CA LEU A 45 -12.52 -21.97 -11.04
C LEU A 45 -11.88 -20.80 -10.29
N GLN A 46 -12.55 -20.35 -9.23
CA GLN A 46 -11.97 -19.42 -8.28
C GLN A 46 -10.74 -20.11 -7.72
N SER A 47 -9.55 -19.73 -8.22
CA SER A 47 -8.33 -20.08 -7.52
C SER A 47 -8.49 -19.58 -6.07
N PRO A 48 -8.04 -20.34 -5.06
CA PRO A 48 -8.14 -19.94 -3.64
C PRO A 48 -7.57 -18.53 -3.38
N VAL A 49 -6.73 -18.06 -4.30
CA VAL A 49 -6.17 -16.73 -4.47
C VAL A 49 -7.19 -15.58 -4.45
N GLY A 50 -8.43 -15.77 -4.92
CA GLY A 50 -9.44 -14.71 -4.87
C GLY A 50 -9.72 -14.24 -3.43
N GLN A 51 -9.71 -15.16 -2.47
CA GLN A 51 -9.81 -14.82 -1.05
C GLN A 51 -8.53 -14.15 -0.52
N SER A 52 -7.37 -14.50 -1.05
CA SER A 52 -6.09 -13.88 -0.66
C SER A 52 -5.99 -12.41 -1.08
N LEU A 53 -6.63 -12.00 -2.18
CA LEU A 53 -6.76 -10.58 -2.55
C LEU A 53 -7.66 -9.81 -1.59
N ILE A 54 -8.67 -10.45 -1.01
CA ILE A 54 -9.49 -9.84 0.05
C ILE A 54 -8.66 -9.71 1.33
N PHE A 55 -7.88 -10.73 1.67
CA PHE A 55 -7.03 -10.80 2.85
C PHE A 55 -5.54 -10.63 2.51
N LEU A 56 -5.15 -9.39 2.21
CA LEU A 56 -3.87 -9.06 1.61
C LEU A 56 -2.64 -9.59 2.38
N TYR A 57 -2.73 -9.82 3.70
CA TYR A 57 -1.63 -10.44 4.45
C TYR A 57 -1.20 -11.80 3.88
N GLN A 58 -2.14 -12.57 3.31
CA GLN A 58 -1.85 -13.86 2.69
C GLN A 58 -0.97 -13.69 1.46
N VAL A 59 -1.20 -12.65 0.66
CA VAL A 59 -0.37 -12.35 -0.52
C VAL A 59 1.00 -11.82 -0.11
N LEU A 60 1.04 -10.93 0.89
CA LEU A 60 2.29 -10.30 1.35
C LEU A 60 3.27 -11.31 1.95
N PHE A 61 2.76 -12.32 2.67
CA PHE A 61 3.60 -13.31 3.35
C PHE A 61 3.66 -14.68 2.66
N ASN A 62 3.05 -14.83 1.49
CA ASN A 62 3.23 -16.05 0.70
C ASN A 62 4.63 -16.02 0.05
N PRO A 63 5.46 -17.08 0.21
CA PRO A 63 6.80 -17.14 -0.35
C PRO A 63 6.85 -16.89 -1.87
N SER A 64 5.83 -17.33 -2.61
CA SER A 64 5.76 -17.14 -4.07
C SER A 64 5.55 -15.68 -4.47
N THR A 65 4.87 -14.88 -3.64
CA THR A 65 4.54 -13.47 -3.92
C THR A 65 5.16 -12.52 -2.92
N PHE A 66 6.19 -12.93 -2.19
CA PHE A 66 6.85 -12.13 -1.16
C PHE A 66 7.44 -10.82 -1.71
N LEU A 67 7.71 -10.76 -3.03
CA LEU A 67 8.09 -9.53 -3.71
C LEU A 67 7.02 -8.43 -3.57
N SER A 68 5.74 -8.79 -3.45
CA SER A 68 4.65 -7.83 -3.20
C SER A 68 4.84 -7.06 -1.88
N PHE A 69 5.34 -7.73 -0.84
CA PHE A 69 5.67 -7.10 0.43
C PHE A 69 6.83 -6.11 0.29
N ILE A 70 7.88 -6.50 -0.44
CA ILE A 70 9.02 -5.62 -0.72
C ILE A 70 8.58 -4.39 -1.52
N ILE A 71 7.72 -4.58 -2.52
CA ILE A 71 7.16 -3.48 -3.34
C ILE A 71 6.32 -2.54 -2.48
N LEU A 72 5.41 -3.07 -1.66
CA LEU A 72 4.60 -2.27 -0.74
C LEU A 72 5.51 -1.44 0.20
N PHE A 73 6.48 -2.10 0.83
CA PHE A 73 7.42 -1.45 1.72
C PHE A 73 8.20 -0.34 1.00
N ALA A 74 8.70 -0.60 -0.21
CA ALA A 74 9.45 0.37 -1.01
C ALA A 74 8.59 1.58 -1.39
N ILE A 75 7.34 1.38 -1.82
CA ILE A 75 6.41 2.47 -2.15
C ILE A 75 6.18 3.34 -0.91
N MET A 76 5.84 2.73 0.22
CA MET A 76 5.59 3.46 1.47
C MET A 76 6.82 4.21 1.96
N PHE A 77 8.00 3.60 1.82
CA PHE A 77 9.28 4.23 2.16
C PHE A 77 9.57 5.44 1.26
N VAL A 78 9.39 5.34 -0.06
CA VAL A 78 9.61 6.44 -1.00
C VAL A 78 8.64 7.58 -0.75
N VAL A 79 7.35 7.29 -0.55
CA VAL A 79 6.33 8.31 -0.26
C VAL A 79 6.65 9.03 1.05
N ALA A 80 7.03 8.29 2.11
CA ALA A 80 7.42 8.87 3.38
C ALA A 80 8.72 9.68 3.30
N LEU A 81 9.70 9.25 2.48
CA LEU A 81 10.93 10.01 2.24
C LEU A 81 10.69 11.37 1.60
N ARG A 82 9.62 11.54 0.84
CA ARG A 82 9.28 12.81 0.20
C ARG A 82 8.59 13.79 1.15
N GLU A 83 8.16 13.34 2.33
CA GLU A 83 7.60 14.22 3.35
C GLU A 83 8.71 14.94 4.13
N SER A 84 8.52 16.23 4.36
CA SER A 84 9.51 17.07 5.05
C SER A 84 9.52 16.90 6.56
N PHE A 85 8.46 16.35 7.13
CA PHE A 85 8.21 16.28 8.56
C PHE A 85 7.74 14.88 8.97
N TYR A 86 8.32 14.34 10.04
CA TYR A 86 8.08 12.96 10.49
C TYR A 86 6.60 12.69 10.83
N GLU A 87 5.94 13.63 11.51
CA GLU A 87 4.53 13.49 11.92
C GLU A 87 3.59 13.30 10.74
N TYR A 88 3.88 13.97 9.63
CA TYR A 88 3.08 13.88 8.42
C TYR A 88 3.35 12.60 7.66
N ALA A 89 4.59 12.10 7.65
CA ALA A 89 4.92 10.79 7.10
C ALA A 89 4.15 9.67 7.81
N ILE A 90 4.12 9.70 9.16
CA ILE A 90 3.35 8.74 9.96
C ILE A 90 1.84 8.90 9.76
N ARG A 91 1.34 10.13 9.76
CA ARG A 91 -0.10 10.37 9.54
C ARG A 91 -0.53 9.85 8.16
N ASN A 92 0.24 10.14 7.12
CA ASN A 92 -0.06 9.69 5.76
C ASN A 92 0.02 8.16 5.67
N SER A 93 1.00 7.52 6.32
CA SER A 93 1.15 6.06 6.29
C SER A 93 -0.06 5.32 6.87
N ILE A 94 -0.71 5.89 7.88
CA ILE A 94 -1.98 5.39 8.43
C ILE A 94 -3.13 5.58 7.43
N TRP A 95 -3.21 6.75 6.78
CA TRP A 95 -4.24 7.02 5.76
C TRP A 95 -4.16 6.10 4.54
N TYR A 96 -2.99 5.57 4.21
CA TYR A 96 -2.84 4.59 3.13
C TYR A 96 -3.47 3.23 3.45
N ILE A 97 -3.66 2.87 4.72
CA ILE A 97 -4.23 1.56 5.10
C ILE A 97 -5.64 1.36 4.51
N PRO A 98 -6.64 2.23 4.79
CA PRO A 98 -7.96 2.07 4.19
C PRO A 98 -7.92 2.18 2.67
N VAL A 99 -7.01 2.98 2.10
CA VAL A 99 -6.86 3.12 0.65
C VAL A 99 -6.36 1.82 0.02
N ILE A 100 -5.34 1.17 0.60
CA ILE A 100 -4.81 -0.12 0.13
C ILE A 100 -5.90 -1.18 0.17
N ILE A 101 -6.68 -1.25 1.27
CA ILE A 101 -7.78 -2.21 1.42
C ILE A 101 -8.84 -1.99 0.33
N ILE A 102 -9.27 -0.75 0.11
CA ILE A 102 -10.26 -0.41 -0.92
C ILE A 102 -9.75 -0.78 -2.31
N ILE A 103 -8.49 -0.46 -2.64
CA ILE A 103 -7.89 -0.83 -3.92
C ILE A 103 -7.84 -2.36 -4.07
N SER A 104 -7.54 -3.09 -3.00
CA SER A 104 -7.57 -4.56 -2.98
C SER A 104 -8.93 -5.12 -3.37
N TRP A 105 -10.00 -4.55 -2.81
CA TRP A 105 -11.38 -4.93 -3.13
C TRP A 105 -11.77 -4.54 -4.56
N ILE A 106 -11.35 -3.36 -5.04
CA ILE A 106 -11.57 -2.96 -6.43
C ILE A 106 -10.94 -3.97 -7.38
N TRP A 107 -9.69 -4.37 -7.15
CA TRP A 107 -9.02 -5.38 -7.97
C TRP A 107 -9.68 -6.76 -7.86
N TYR A 108 -10.12 -7.15 -6.67
CA TYR A 108 -10.91 -8.36 -6.51
C TYR A 108 -12.18 -8.31 -7.38
N TRP A 109 -12.93 -7.20 -7.38
CA TRP A 109 -14.12 -7.08 -8.22
C TRP A 109 -13.82 -7.05 -9.72
N ILE A 110 -12.72 -6.40 -10.13
CA ILE A 110 -12.27 -6.41 -11.52
C ILE A 110 -11.98 -7.85 -11.96
N LEU A 111 -11.36 -8.66 -11.10
CA LEU A 111 -10.94 -10.03 -11.44
C LEU A 111 -12.05 -11.08 -11.28
N TYR A 112 -12.92 -10.97 -10.28
CA TYR A 112 -13.87 -12.04 -9.93
C TYR A 112 -15.34 -11.63 -10.06
N GLY A 113 -15.61 -10.37 -10.40
CA GLY A 113 -16.95 -9.79 -10.45
C GLY A 113 -17.31 -9.07 -9.15
N PHE A 114 -18.30 -8.19 -9.25
CA PHE A 114 -18.77 -7.41 -8.09
C PHE A 114 -19.53 -8.31 -7.11
N ASP A 115 -19.07 -8.35 -5.87
CA ASP A 115 -19.76 -8.99 -4.76
C ASP A 115 -19.66 -8.11 -3.50
N ALA A 116 -20.81 -7.69 -2.98
CA ALA A 116 -20.92 -6.88 -1.78
C ALA A 116 -20.71 -7.70 -0.49
N SER A 117 -20.79 -9.04 -0.55
CA SER A 117 -20.55 -9.91 0.60
C SER A 117 -19.13 -9.78 1.16
N VAL A 118 -18.18 -9.38 0.30
CA VAL A 118 -16.76 -9.15 0.63
C VAL A 118 -16.59 -8.21 1.81
N PHE A 119 -17.37 -7.12 1.89
CA PHE A 119 -17.30 -6.18 3.00
C PHE A 119 -17.61 -6.86 4.34
N TYR A 120 -18.70 -7.61 4.38
CA TYR A 120 -19.17 -8.30 5.57
C TYR A 120 -18.18 -9.39 6.00
N ILE A 121 -17.72 -10.19 5.04
CA ILE A 121 -16.74 -11.26 5.27
C ILE A 121 -15.43 -10.70 5.82
N TYR A 122 -14.96 -9.56 5.29
CA TYR A 122 -13.70 -8.95 5.73
C TYR A 122 -13.73 -8.53 7.20
N PHE A 123 -14.82 -7.93 7.68
CA PHE A 123 -14.91 -7.43 9.06
C PHE A 123 -15.30 -8.49 10.09
N ILE A 124 -15.82 -9.64 9.67
CA ILE A 124 -16.15 -10.74 10.60
C ILE A 124 -14.99 -11.70 10.80
N ARG A 125 -14.19 -11.89 9.76
CA ARG A 125 -13.06 -12.82 9.79
C ARG A 125 -11.84 -12.19 10.46
N VAL A 126 -11.14 -12.99 11.27
CA VAL A 126 -9.91 -12.58 11.97
C VAL A 126 -8.84 -12.15 10.96
N GLU A 127 -8.84 -12.77 9.79
CA GLU A 127 -8.00 -12.50 8.63
C GLU A 127 -8.03 -11.02 8.18
N GLY A 128 -9.18 -10.35 8.29
CA GLY A 128 -9.30 -8.91 7.99
C GLY A 128 -8.53 -8.04 8.99
N TYR A 129 -8.58 -8.40 10.27
CA TYR A 129 -7.83 -7.71 11.33
C TYR A 129 -6.32 -7.97 11.23
N ILE A 130 -5.91 -9.19 10.87
CA ILE A 130 -4.51 -9.52 10.58
C ILE A 130 -4.00 -8.68 9.39
N THR A 131 -4.83 -8.49 8.37
CA THR A 131 -4.51 -7.62 7.23
C THR A 131 -4.28 -6.18 7.67
N ILE A 132 -5.19 -5.61 8.46
CA ILE A 132 -5.06 -4.24 8.99
C ILE A 132 -3.79 -4.11 9.84
N ALA A 133 -3.54 -5.06 10.74
CA ALA A 133 -2.35 -5.04 11.60
C ALA A 133 -1.05 -5.14 10.79
N THR A 134 -1.02 -6.00 9.77
CA THR A 134 0.11 -6.14 8.84
C THR A 134 0.36 -4.83 8.11
N LEU A 135 -0.67 -4.23 7.51
CA LEU A 135 -0.54 -2.96 6.81
C LEU A 135 -0.08 -1.84 7.75
N LEU A 136 -0.59 -1.79 8.97
CA LEU A 136 -0.17 -0.83 9.97
C LEU A 136 1.31 -0.97 10.32
N CYS A 137 1.76 -2.17 10.68
CA CYS A 137 3.16 -2.42 11.03
C CYS A 137 4.10 -2.07 9.88
N THR A 138 3.77 -2.52 8.67
CA THR A 138 4.64 -2.38 7.50
C THR A 138 4.72 -0.93 7.02
N ASN A 139 3.59 -0.21 6.98
CA ASN A 139 3.54 1.21 6.65
C ASN A 139 4.26 2.08 7.68
N LEU A 140 4.10 1.78 8.98
CA LEU A 140 4.79 2.52 10.05
C LEU A 140 6.29 2.28 10.03
N LEU A 141 6.73 1.03 9.87
CA LEU A 141 8.16 0.70 9.77
C LEU A 141 8.81 1.43 8.60
N ALA A 142 8.16 1.43 7.43
CA ALA A 142 8.64 2.15 6.26
C ALA A 142 8.72 3.68 6.53
N ALA A 143 7.71 4.26 7.17
CA ALA A 143 7.66 5.68 7.48
C ALA A 143 8.73 6.11 8.51
N ILE A 144 8.96 5.31 9.54
CA ILE A 144 10.00 5.56 10.55
C ILE A 144 11.39 5.51 9.92
N LEU A 145 11.67 4.47 9.14
CA LEU A 145 12.96 4.31 8.46
C LEU A 145 13.22 5.44 7.46
N ALA A 146 12.20 5.87 6.73
CA ALA A 146 12.28 7.02 5.83
C ALA A 146 12.59 8.31 6.61
N SER A 147 11.92 8.52 7.74
CA SER A 147 12.12 9.71 8.58
C SER A 147 13.55 9.79 9.13
N VAL A 148 14.08 8.67 9.66
CA VAL A 148 15.47 8.57 10.13
C VAL A 148 16.46 8.86 8.99
N THR A 149 16.17 8.36 7.79
CA THR A 149 17.01 8.61 6.61
C THR A 149 17.01 10.09 6.21
N ASN A 150 15.86 10.76 6.28
CA ASN A 150 15.74 12.19 5.99
C ASN A 150 16.49 13.05 7.00
N GLU A 151 16.42 12.72 8.29
CA GLU A 151 17.17 13.42 9.33
C GLU A 151 18.67 13.33 9.11
N LYS A 152 19.20 12.14 8.82
CA LYS A 152 20.61 11.94 8.47
C LYS A 152 21.03 12.74 7.24
N ARG A 153 20.17 12.83 6.22
CA ARG A 153 20.42 13.64 5.01
C ARG A 153 20.46 15.13 5.32
N LYS A 154 19.60 15.62 6.22
CA LYS A 154 19.57 17.02 6.64
C LYS A 154 20.85 17.41 7.39
N LEU A 155 21.25 16.60 8.37
CA LEU A 155 22.48 16.81 9.14
C LEU A 155 23.74 16.83 8.25
N LYS A 156 23.79 15.95 7.23
CA LYS A 156 24.90 15.92 6.28
C LYS A 156 24.99 17.23 5.47
N ARG A 157 23.86 17.76 5.01
CA ARG A 157 23.82 19.03 4.25
C ARG A 157 24.23 20.22 5.11
N GLU A 158 23.83 20.25 6.38
CA GLU A 158 24.22 21.30 7.33
C GLU A 158 25.75 21.33 7.53
N LYS A 159 26.36 20.17 7.77
CA LYS A 159 27.83 20.05 7.88
C LYS A 159 28.58 20.47 6.62
N GLU A 160 28.04 20.14 5.44
CA GLU A 160 28.63 20.54 4.15
C GLU A 160 28.54 22.05 3.89
N MET A 161 27.55 22.74 4.47
CA MET A 161 27.44 24.20 4.40
C MET A 161 28.40 24.89 5.36
N GLU A 162 28.58 24.37 6.57
CA GLU A 162 29.55 24.89 7.55
C GLU A 162 30.99 24.78 7.05
N LEU A 163 31.35 23.71 6.34
CA LEU A 163 32.69 23.53 5.76
C LEU A 163 33.01 24.45 4.57
N LYS A 164 32.00 25.13 4.00
CA LYS A 164 32.14 26.03 2.84
C LYS A 164 32.24 27.50 3.22
N ILE A 165 32.03 27.84 4.49
CA ILE A 165 32.15 29.20 5.06
C ILE A 165 33.51 29.32 5.72
#